data_AF-A0A9Q0QWM1-F1
#
_entry.id   AF-A0A9Q0QWM1-F1
#
_cell.length_a   1.000
_cell.length_b   1.000
_cell.length_c   1.000
_cell.angle_alpha   90.00
_cell.angle_beta   90.00
_cell.angle_gamma   90.00
#
_symmetry.space_group_name_H-M   'P 1'
#
loop_
_entity.id
_entity.type
_entity.pdbx_description
1 polymer ?
#
loop_
_entity_poly.entity_id
_entity_poly.type
_entity_poly.pdbx_seq_one_letter_code
_entity_poly.pdbx_strand_id
1 'polypeptide(L)'
;MSVWNHIIELLRSHRYVSIADIVDFASLGSSSMIKTIDFRVFASLWCGLNVDLSCFTVLKEGDPLLDNLKKCGSLLSGMDGNINNCIYALNEDCRTTVWTYQENDEHEVLDSFQPDEQLQKKKKIFYIRRRRDVYKALGPGSKAASATVLAFGSLFTAPYKGSQLYIDIHEARRDHRIQYLLQKIEFLPFVPEIMSAGKQFVIERIKAPFLCAQLRLLDGQFKNHWKATFSGLKQKVESLRQKGPLPVHIFIMTDLPEANWTGSYLGDLARDSDSYRLYTLQIGNELVQQTVEKVMAAGHGMKPGFHASLGGRSAMKKCSPSTLPDILLYVEETICSCASLGFIETAGSTIAENIQLMRKKGICSSLSL
;
A
#
# COMPACT_ATOMS: atom_id res chain seq x y z
N MET A 1 10.29 15.06 12.20
CA MET A 1 11.57 14.30 12.22
C MET A 1 11.44 12.78 12.26
N SER A 2 10.59 12.18 13.12
CA SER A 2 10.49 10.71 13.22
C SER A 2 10.18 10.02 11.87
N VAL A 3 9.25 10.56 11.07
CA VAL A 3 8.91 10.01 9.74
C VAL A 3 10.10 10.04 8.78
N TRP A 4 10.81 11.18 8.68
CA TRP A 4 12.00 11.31 7.84
C TRP A 4 13.07 10.27 8.21
N ASN A 5 13.42 10.20 9.49
CA ASN A 5 14.43 9.24 9.98
C ASN A 5 14.02 7.80 9.69
N HIS A 6 12.74 7.46 9.88
CA HIS A 6 12.24 6.13 9.60
C HIS A 6 12.37 5.77 8.10
N ILE A 7 12.04 6.68 7.19
CA ILE A 7 12.21 6.42 5.75
C ILE A 7 13.69 6.22 5.38
N ILE A 8 14.59 7.02 5.97
CA ILE A 8 16.04 6.83 5.80
C ILE A 8 16.49 5.45 6.31
N GLU A 9 15.96 4.96 7.43
CA GLU A 9 16.22 3.59 7.91
C GLU A 9 15.70 2.51 6.95
N LEU A 10 14.51 2.71 6.37
CA LEU A 10 13.96 1.80 5.36
C LEU A 10 14.84 1.75 4.11
N LEU A 11 15.36 2.89 3.67
CA LEU A 11 16.33 2.96 2.56
C LEU A 11 17.64 2.22 2.90
N ARG A 12 18.20 2.44 4.09
CA ARG A 12 19.42 1.76 4.57
C ARG A 12 19.24 0.25 4.70
N SER A 13 18.03 -0.21 5.05
CA SER A 13 17.72 -1.63 5.24
C SER A 13 17.17 -2.33 4.00
N HIS A 14 17.15 -1.67 2.83
CA HIS A 14 16.58 -2.21 1.59
C HIS A 14 15.10 -2.60 1.70
N ARG A 15 14.36 -1.92 2.58
CA ARG A 15 12.92 -2.15 2.81
C ARG A 15 12.04 -1.04 2.28
N TYR A 16 12.63 0.06 1.79
CA TYR A 16 11.87 1.11 1.13
C TYR A 16 11.40 0.64 -0.26
N VAL A 17 10.10 0.75 -0.49
CA VAL A 17 9.47 0.52 -1.78
C VAL A 17 8.60 1.73 -2.10
N SER A 18 8.73 2.25 -3.32
CA SER A 18 7.83 3.30 -3.79
C SER A 18 6.46 2.71 -4.04
N ILE A 19 5.41 3.37 -3.59
CA ILE A 19 4.04 2.98 -3.96
C ILE A 19 3.87 2.96 -5.49
N ALA A 20 4.55 3.85 -6.20
CA ALA A 20 4.53 3.91 -7.67
C ALA A 20 5.29 2.76 -8.34
N ASP A 21 6.16 2.04 -7.62
CA ASP A 21 6.77 0.80 -8.12
C ASP A 21 5.78 -0.38 -8.07
N ILE A 22 4.70 -0.28 -7.29
CA ILE A 22 3.74 -1.37 -7.05
C ILE A 22 2.36 -1.09 -7.65
N VAL A 23 1.88 0.14 -7.56
CA VAL A 23 0.55 0.59 -7.99
C VAL A 23 0.67 1.39 -9.27
N ASP A 24 -0.17 1.06 -10.25
CA ASP A 24 -0.24 1.78 -11.52
C ASP A 24 -1.05 3.08 -11.37
N PHE A 25 -0.35 4.21 -11.49
CA PHE A 25 -0.92 5.55 -11.47
C PHE A 25 -1.20 6.13 -12.86
N ALA A 26 -1.11 5.34 -13.94
CA ALA A 26 -1.34 5.83 -15.31
C ALA A 26 -2.72 6.50 -15.48
N SER A 27 -3.74 6.00 -14.77
CA SER A 27 -5.09 6.59 -14.74
C SER A 27 -5.12 8.02 -14.17
N LEU A 28 -4.12 8.38 -13.35
CA LEU A 28 -3.94 9.70 -12.76
C LEU A 28 -2.96 10.58 -13.55
N GLY A 29 -2.03 9.98 -14.31
CA GLY A 29 -0.94 10.70 -14.98
C GLY A 29 -1.37 11.65 -16.11
N SER A 30 -2.57 11.52 -16.64
CA SER A 30 -3.17 12.48 -17.59
C SER A 30 -3.78 13.71 -16.90
N SER A 31 -3.94 13.67 -15.57
CA SER A 31 -4.49 14.76 -14.80
C SER A 31 -3.39 15.75 -14.44
N SER A 32 -3.49 16.99 -14.91
CA SER A 32 -2.63 18.10 -14.46
C SER A 32 -2.75 18.39 -12.96
N MET A 33 -3.70 17.74 -12.27
CA MET A 33 -4.02 17.94 -10.86
C MET A 33 -3.11 17.15 -9.91
N ILE A 34 -2.45 16.09 -10.38
CA ILE A 34 -1.58 15.25 -9.55
C ILE A 34 -0.17 15.26 -10.10
N LYS A 35 0.78 15.59 -9.24
CA LYS A 35 2.21 15.36 -9.47
C LYS A 35 2.71 14.43 -8.37
N THR A 36 3.39 13.37 -8.77
CA THR A 36 4.03 12.44 -7.84
C THR A 36 5.53 12.66 -7.88
N ILE A 37 6.20 12.37 -6.76
CA ILE A 37 7.64 12.33 -6.66
C ILE A 37 8.01 11.19 -5.71
N ASP A 38 8.93 10.33 -6.13
CA ASP A 38 9.50 9.32 -5.25
C ASP A 38 10.30 9.99 -4.14
N PHE A 39 10.21 9.46 -2.91
CA PHE A 39 10.90 10.06 -1.77
C PHE A 39 12.42 10.15 -1.99
N ARG A 40 13.03 9.18 -2.68
CA ARG A 40 14.46 9.19 -2.99
C ARG A 40 14.81 10.41 -3.84
N VAL A 41 14.03 10.66 -4.90
CA VAL A 41 14.18 11.82 -5.79
C VAL A 41 13.96 13.11 -5.01
N PHE A 42 12.89 13.17 -4.21
CA PHE A 42 12.58 14.32 -3.37
C PHE A 42 13.72 14.65 -2.41
N ALA A 43 14.23 13.65 -1.68
CA ALA A 43 15.31 13.85 -0.72
C ALA A 43 16.60 14.30 -1.38
N SER A 44 16.94 13.77 -2.55
CA SER A 44 18.11 14.22 -3.32
C SER A 44 17.98 15.67 -3.76
N LEU A 45 16.83 16.06 -4.35
CA LEU A 45 16.58 17.44 -4.77
C LEU A 45 16.59 18.40 -3.57
N TRP A 46 15.89 18.02 -2.50
CA TRP A 46 15.77 18.83 -1.29
C TRP A 46 17.11 19.05 -0.61
N CYS A 47 17.95 18.01 -0.55
CA CYS A 47 19.24 18.06 0.12
C CYS A 47 20.41 18.45 -0.78
N GLY A 48 20.17 18.72 -2.07
CA GLY A 48 21.22 19.00 -3.05
C GLY A 48 22.23 17.87 -3.19
N LEU A 49 21.81 16.63 -2.92
CA LEU A 49 22.71 15.48 -2.94
C LEU A 49 22.71 14.85 -4.33
N ASN A 50 23.89 14.74 -4.94
CA ASN A 50 24.10 13.91 -6.12
C ASN A 50 24.20 12.43 -5.70
N VAL A 51 23.08 11.90 -5.22
CA VAL A 51 22.99 10.49 -4.83
C VAL A 51 22.76 9.70 -6.11
N ASP A 52 23.56 8.67 -6.34
CA ASP A 52 23.13 7.58 -7.21
C ASP A 52 21.97 6.90 -6.49
N LEU A 53 20.75 7.44 -6.72
CA LEU A 53 19.51 7.26 -5.95
C LEU A 53 19.11 5.79 -5.71
N SER A 54 19.69 4.89 -6.50
CA SER A 54 19.48 3.45 -6.48
C SER A 54 20.33 2.71 -5.44
N CYS A 55 21.38 3.32 -4.87
CA CYS A 55 22.37 2.64 -4.02
C CYS A 55 22.62 3.36 -2.68
N PHE A 56 21.58 3.44 -1.82
CA PHE A 56 21.76 3.76 -0.39
C PHE A 56 22.58 2.70 0.40
N THR A 57 23.05 1.65 -0.29
CA THR A 57 23.79 0.46 0.16
C THR A 57 25.05 0.73 1.00
N VAL A 58 25.58 1.96 1.03
CA VAL A 58 26.90 2.24 1.62
C VAL A 58 26.85 3.11 2.88
N LEU A 59 25.68 3.67 3.25
CA LEU A 59 25.60 4.63 4.36
C LEU A 59 25.64 3.93 5.74
N LYS A 60 26.84 3.87 6.31
CA LYS A 60 27.08 3.44 7.69
C LYS A 60 26.79 4.57 8.68
N GLU A 61 26.65 4.24 9.96
CA GLU A 61 26.63 5.28 11.00
C GLU A 61 27.96 6.04 11.00
N GLY A 62 27.88 7.37 11.10
CA GLY A 62 29.05 8.26 10.95
C GLY A 62 29.38 8.64 9.50
N ASP A 63 28.61 8.19 8.51
CA ASP A 63 28.75 8.65 7.13
C ASP A 63 28.30 10.13 7.00
N PRO A 64 29.15 11.03 6.48
CA PRO A 64 28.81 12.44 6.27
C PRO A 64 27.52 12.64 5.46
N LEU A 65 27.21 11.74 4.53
CA LEU A 65 26.02 11.84 3.68
C LEU A 65 24.74 11.53 4.49
N LEU A 66 24.81 10.59 5.44
CA LEU A 66 23.72 10.29 6.35
C LEU A 66 23.47 11.46 7.32
N ASP A 67 24.53 12.07 7.84
CA ASP A 67 24.41 13.23 8.72
C ASP A 67 23.89 14.45 7.96
N ASN A 68 24.28 14.62 6.70
CA ASN A 68 23.71 15.65 5.82
C ASN A 68 22.22 15.41 5.55
N LEU A 69 21.79 14.17 5.32
CA LEU A 69 20.38 13.82 5.17
C LEU A 69 19.58 14.12 6.45
N LYS A 70 20.13 13.82 7.63
CA LYS A 70 19.48 14.14 8.91
C LYS A 70 19.35 15.65 9.13
N LYS A 71 20.43 16.41 8.89
CA LYS A 71 20.44 17.89 8.97
C LYS A 71 19.46 18.50 7.98
N CYS A 72 19.47 18.03 6.73
CA CYS A 72 18.56 18.46 5.69
C CYS A 72 17.08 18.15 6.03
N GLY A 73 16.81 16.99 6.63
CA GLY A 73 15.49 16.66 7.15
C GLY A 73 15.03 17.59 8.25
N SER A 74 15.93 18.13 9.09
CA SER A 74 15.57 19.08 10.13
C SER A 74 15.07 20.40 9.55
N LEU A 75 15.60 20.80 8.39
CA LEU A 75 15.11 21.96 7.64
C LEU A 75 13.66 21.80 7.15
N LEU A 76 13.18 20.57 6.87
CA LEU A 76 11.78 20.33 6.52
C LEU A 76 10.81 20.53 7.69
N SER A 77 11.31 20.46 8.92
CA SER A 77 10.45 20.65 10.09
C SER A 77 10.03 22.11 10.29
N GLY A 78 10.76 23.05 9.68
CA GLY A 78 10.58 24.48 9.88
C GLY A 78 10.87 24.97 11.32
N MET A 79 11.20 24.07 12.25
CA MET A 79 11.48 24.39 13.65
C MET A 79 12.87 25.03 13.83
N ASP A 80 13.84 24.67 12.99
CA ASP A 80 15.24 25.14 13.08
C ASP A 80 15.53 26.36 12.19
N GLY A 81 14.51 26.92 11.53
CA GLY A 81 14.64 28.10 10.67
C GLY A 81 13.89 27.97 9.35
N ASN A 82 13.40 29.09 8.85
CA ASN A 82 12.69 29.19 7.59
C ASN A 82 13.68 29.46 6.44
N ILE A 83 13.82 28.53 5.49
CA ILE A 83 14.62 28.79 4.29
C ILE A 83 13.84 29.78 3.40
N ASN A 84 14.28 31.04 3.35
CA ASN A 84 13.77 32.08 2.45
C ASN A 84 12.25 32.28 2.49
N ASN A 85 11.61 32.13 3.65
CA ASN A 85 10.14 32.19 3.80
C ASN A 85 9.36 31.11 3.03
N CYS A 86 10.03 30.06 2.57
CA CYS A 86 9.43 28.99 1.76
C CYS A 86 8.64 27.96 2.60
N ILE A 87 8.97 27.83 3.89
CA ILE A 87 8.38 26.81 4.76
C ILE A 87 7.59 27.48 5.88
N TYR A 88 6.35 27.05 6.07
CA TYR A 88 5.52 27.45 7.21
C TYR A 88 5.26 26.23 8.10
N ALA A 89 5.83 26.24 9.31
CA ALA A 89 5.60 25.19 10.28
C ALA A 89 4.25 25.36 10.97
N LEU A 90 3.48 24.27 11.04
CA LEU A 90 2.25 24.18 11.83
C LEU A 90 2.58 23.61 13.20
N ASN A 91 2.02 24.21 14.24
CA ASN A 91 2.20 23.75 15.63
C ASN A 91 1.08 22.77 16.05
N GLU A 92 0.24 22.39 15.09
CA GLU A 92 -0.86 21.45 15.24
C GLU A 92 -0.37 20.01 15.21
N ASP A 93 -0.71 19.23 16.24
CA ASP A 93 -0.44 17.80 16.26
C ASP A 93 -1.40 17.07 15.31
N CYS A 94 -0.84 16.34 14.34
CA CYS A 94 -1.60 15.52 13.40
C CYS A 94 -2.46 14.44 14.10
N ARG A 95 -2.13 14.04 15.34
CA ARG A 95 -2.96 13.10 16.13
C ARG A 95 -4.25 13.74 16.62
N THR A 96 -4.24 15.04 16.90
CA THR A 96 -5.39 15.78 17.44
C THR A 96 -6.14 16.57 16.37
N THR A 97 -5.61 16.68 15.16
CA THR A 97 -6.17 17.52 14.11
C THR A 97 -6.43 16.73 12.83
N VAL A 98 -7.63 16.87 12.30
CA VAL A 98 -8.04 16.40 10.96
C VAL A 98 -8.27 17.62 10.10
N TRP A 99 -7.48 17.75 9.03
CA TRP A 99 -7.63 18.83 8.07
C TRP A 99 -8.75 18.51 7.07
N THR A 100 -9.68 19.43 6.84
CA THR A 100 -10.80 19.27 5.91
C THR A 100 -10.81 20.40 4.88
N TYR A 101 -11.55 20.19 3.78
CA TYR A 101 -11.85 21.24 2.79
C TYR A 101 -13.36 21.52 2.84
N GLN A 102 -13.78 22.43 3.71
CA GLN A 102 -15.19 22.77 3.96
C GLN A 102 -15.39 24.29 3.99
N GLU A 103 -16.14 24.81 3.02
CA GLU A 103 -16.42 26.26 2.94
C GLU A 103 -17.34 26.77 4.06
N ASN A 104 -18.24 25.93 4.62
CA ASN A 104 -19.37 26.39 5.43
C ASN A 104 -19.59 25.71 6.79
N ASP A 105 -18.72 24.81 7.23
CA ASP A 105 -18.84 24.18 8.56
C ASP A 105 -18.08 24.98 9.65
N GLU A 106 -18.50 24.76 10.90
CA GLU A 106 -17.87 25.31 12.09
C GLU A 106 -16.39 24.89 12.18
N HIS A 107 -15.51 25.84 12.54
CA HIS A 107 -14.11 25.52 12.79
C HIS A 107 -13.90 24.89 14.15
N GLU A 108 -12.93 23.98 14.22
CA GLU A 108 -12.51 23.34 15.47
C GLU A 108 -13.57 22.43 16.11
N VAL A 109 -14.53 21.94 15.32
CA VAL A 109 -15.52 20.95 15.75
C VAL A 109 -14.84 19.64 16.08
N LEU A 110 -15.43 18.87 17.00
CA LEU A 110 -15.00 17.51 17.28
C LEU A 110 -15.08 16.64 16.02
N ASP A 111 -14.01 15.90 15.75
CA ASP A 111 -14.05 14.89 14.70
C ASP A 111 -15.10 13.83 15.04
N SER A 112 -15.89 13.40 14.05
CA SER A 112 -16.92 12.36 14.24
C SER A 112 -16.32 11.06 14.76
N PHE A 113 -15.04 10.82 14.44
CA PHE A 113 -14.24 9.76 15.03
C PHE A 113 -13.53 10.23 16.30
N GLN A 114 -14.23 10.15 17.43
CA GLN A 114 -13.60 10.17 18.75
C GLN A 114 -13.25 8.75 19.20
N PRO A 115 -12.09 8.52 19.83
CA PRO A 115 -11.79 7.23 20.42
C PRO A 115 -12.79 6.93 21.54
N ASP A 116 -13.49 5.79 21.45
CA ASP A 116 -14.41 5.33 22.49
C ASP A 116 -13.67 5.07 23.83
N GLU A 117 -14.39 5.05 24.96
CA GLU A 117 -13.78 4.86 26.29
C GLU A 117 -12.95 3.56 26.39
N GLN A 118 -13.37 2.50 25.72
CA GLN A 118 -12.66 1.22 25.76
C GLN A 118 -11.31 1.33 25.03
N LEU A 119 -11.29 2.01 23.88
CA LEU A 119 -10.10 2.27 23.10
C LEU A 119 -9.15 3.24 23.82
N GLN A 120 -9.69 4.28 24.46
CA GLN A 120 -8.92 5.21 25.29
C GLN A 120 -8.19 4.47 26.42
N LYS A 121 -8.89 3.62 27.16
CA LYS A 121 -8.30 2.80 28.25
C LYS A 121 -7.30 1.78 27.72
N LYS A 122 -7.64 1.04 26.65
CA LYS A 122 -6.80 -0.03 26.09
C LYS A 122 -5.50 0.49 25.46
N LYS A 123 -5.55 1.64 24.79
CA LYS A 123 -4.41 2.22 24.05
C LYS A 123 -3.77 3.42 24.76
N LYS A 124 -4.26 3.79 25.95
CA LYS A 124 -3.80 4.97 26.71
C LYS A 124 -3.87 6.25 25.85
N ILE A 125 -4.98 6.42 25.15
CA ILE A 125 -5.21 7.60 24.31
C ILE A 125 -5.85 8.69 25.17
N PHE A 126 -5.17 9.83 25.29
CA PHE A 126 -5.61 10.98 26.11
C PHE A 126 -5.91 12.23 25.29
N TYR A 127 -5.88 12.14 23.95
CA TYR A 127 -6.08 13.27 23.06
C TYR A 127 -7.49 13.32 22.49
N ILE A 128 -7.97 14.54 22.23
CA ILE A 128 -9.24 14.83 21.55
C ILE A 128 -8.92 15.19 20.10
N ARG A 129 -9.70 14.66 19.16
CA ARG A 129 -9.55 14.97 17.73
C ARG A 129 -10.49 16.10 17.32
N ARG A 130 -10.00 17.08 16.57
CA ARG A 130 -10.79 18.21 16.04
C ARG A 130 -10.59 18.35 14.53
N ARG A 131 -11.63 18.82 13.86
CA ARG A 131 -11.61 19.17 12.43
C ARG A 131 -11.22 20.63 12.26
N ARG A 132 -10.33 20.89 11.30
CA ARG A 132 -9.92 22.25 10.90
C ARG A 132 -9.97 22.37 9.40
N ASP A 133 -10.62 23.41 8.93
CA ASP A 133 -10.68 23.67 7.49
C ASP A 133 -9.39 24.36 7.02
N VAL A 134 -8.84 23.81 5.93
CA VAL A 134 -7.58 24.24 5.35
C VAL A 134 -7.68 25.66 4.79
N TYR A 135 -8.81 26.03 4.18
CA TYR A 135 -8.95 27.33 3.53
C TYR A 135 -8.97 28.48 4.53
N LYS A 136 -9.68 28.35 5.65
CA LYS A 136 -9.75 29.44 6.64
C LYS A 136 -8.50 29.45 7.54
N ALA A 137 -7.84 28.31 7.77
CA ALA A 137 -6.61 28.26 8.55
C ALA A 137 -5.36 28.69 7.75
N LEU A 138 -5.26 28.28 6.48
CA LEU A 138 -4.06 28.40 5.64
C LEU A 138 -4.28 29.15 4.32
N GLY A 139 -5.51 29.51 3.98
CA GLY A 139 -5.85 30.23 2.74
C GLY A 139 -5.70 31.75 2.86
N PRO A 140 -6.28 32.51 1.91
CA PRO A 140 -6.11 33.96 1.79
C PRO A 140 -6.35 34.72 3.10
N GLY A 141 -5.40 35.59 3.47
CA GLY A 141 -5.42 36.35 4.72
C GLY A 141 -4.67 35.70 5.89
N SER A 142 -4.27 34.43 5.76
CA SER A 142 -3.37 33.78 6.71
C SER A 142 -1.89 34.04 6.37
N LYS A 143 -0.99 33.80 7.33
CA LYS A 143 0.47 33.82 7.08
C LYS A 143 0.92 32.70 6.12
N ALA A 144 0.13 31.65 5.98
CA ALA A 144 0.39 30.51 5.11
C ALA A 144 -0.24 30.66 3.72
N ALA A 145 -1.01 31.74 3.46
CA ALA A 145 -1.78 31.94 2.23
C ALA A 145 -0.93 31.86 0.94
N SER A 146 0.33 32.27 1.03
CA SER A 146 1.29 32.26 -0.07
C SER A 146 2.16 31.00 -0.11
N ALA A 147 2.04 30.11 0.88
CA ALA A 147 2.83 28.90 1.01
C ALA A 147 2.13 27.71 0.32
N THR A 148 2.91 26.83 -0.30
CA THR A 148 2.39 25.55 -0.80
C THR A 148 2.34 24.56 0.37
N VAL A 149 1.19 23.92 0.59
CA VAL A 149 1.02 22.94 1.66
C VAL A 149 1.74 21.65 1.29
N LEU A 150 2.80 21.31 2.04
CA LEU A 150 3.47 20.01 1.97
C LEU A 150 3.04 19.17 3.18
N ALA A 151 2.36 18.06 2.92
CA ALA A 151 1.94 17.11 3.95
C ALA A 151 2.72 15.80 3.82
N PHE A 152 3.34 15.36 4.92
CA PHE A 152 3.92 14.03 5.02
C PHE A 152 2.92 13.11 5.74
N GLY A 153 2.43 12.11 5.04
CA GLY A 153 1.47 11.15 5.59
C GLY A 153 1.49 9.84 4.82
N SER A 154 1.03 8.78 5.45
CA SER A 154 0.79 7.52 4.77
C SER A 154 -0.58 7.58 4.08
N LEU A 155 -0.65 7.25 2.78
CA LEU A 155 -1.91 6.91 2.10
C LEU A 155 -2.50 5.60 2.65
N PHE A 156 -1.66 4.78 3.29
CA PHE A 156 -2.03 3.55 3.96
C PHE A 156 -1.94 3.71 5.46
N THR A 157 -3.01 4.23 6.04
CA THR A 157 -3.48 3.67 7.28
C THR A 157 -4.89 3.23 6.96
N ALA A 158 -5.11 1.93 6.81
CA ALA A 158 -6.46 1.39 6.90
C ALA A 158 -7.10 2.09 8.11
N PRO A 159 -8.32 2.63 7.98
CA PRO A 159 -8.97 3.31 9.07
C PRO A 159 -9.11 2.30 10.20
N TYR A 160 -8.17 2.28 11.14
CA TYR A 160 -8.21 1.31 12.22
C TYR A 160 -9.35 1.79 13.10
N LYS A 161 -10.52 1.18 12.90
CA LYS A 161 -11.82 1.58 13.44
C LYS A 161 -12.40 2.90 12.89
N GLY A 162 -12.06 3.36 11.69
CA GLY A 162 -12.66 4.61 11.16
C GLY A 162 -11.82 5.88 11.34
N SER A 163 -10.58 5.78 11.82
CA SER A 163 -9.67 6.94 11.84
C SER A 163 -9.32 7.36 10.41
N GLN A 164 -10.00 8.39 9.91
CA GLN A 164 -9.67 9.04 8.64
C GLN A 164 -8.31 9.76 8.74
N LEU A 165 -7.70 9.88 7.55
CA LEU A 165 -6.43 10.54 7.22
C LEU A 165 -6.21 11.88 7.95
N TYR A 166 -4.96 12.33 8.03
CA TYR A 166 -4.61 13.67 8.51
C TYR A 166 -5.25 14.79 7.68
N ILE A 167 -5.56 14.51 6.42
CA ILE A 167 -6.32 15.38 5.52
C ILE A 167 -7.48 14.55 4.97
N ASP A 168 -8.70 14.91 5.33
CA ASP A 168 -9.91 14.31 4.76
C ASP A 168 -10.37 15.11 3.53
N ILE A 169 -10.14 14.51 2.36
CA ILE A 169 -10.57 15.06 1.07
C ILE A 169 -11.99 14.63 0.68
N HIS A 170 -12.61 13.69 1.40
CA HIS A 170 -13.96 13.20 1.06
C HIS A 170 -15.05 14.24 1.33
N GLU A 171 -14.78 15.15 2.27
CA GLU A 171 -15.70 16.25 2.62
C GLU A 171 -15.67 17.40 1.60
N ALA A 172 -14.75 17.38 0.63
CA ALA A 172 -14.71 18.33 -0.49
C ALA A 172 -15.80 18.02 -1.55
N ARG A 173 -17.04 17.74 -1.13
CA ARG A 173 -18.13 17.24 -2.00
C ARG A 173 -18.50 18.17 -3.15
N ARG A 174 -18.21 19.47 -3.01
CA ARG A 174 -18.50 20.50 -4.02
C ARG A 174 -17.35 20.73 -5.01
N ASP A 175 -16.15 20.26 -4.72
CA ASP A 175 -15.02 20.39 -5.65
C ASP A 175 -15.03 19.22 -6.65
N HIS A 176 -15.54 19.49 -7.86
CA HIS A 176 -15.61 18.51 -8.95
C HIS A 176 -14.26 17.88 -9.29
N ARG A 177 -13.14 18.57 -9.08
CA ARG A 177 -11.79 18.06 -9.32
C ARG A 177 -11.44 17.00 -8.30
N ILE A 178 -11.72 17.26 -7.02
CA ILE A 178 -11.52 16.29 -5.94
C ILE A 178 -12.46 15.10 -6.11
N GLN A 179 -13.72 15.32 -6.48
CA GLN A 179 -14.66 14.23 -6.75
C GLN A 179 -14.20 13.34 -7.91
N TYR A 180 -13.68 13.93 -8.99
CA TYR A 180 -13.09 13.19 -10.10
C TYR A 180 -11.87 12.37 -9.64
N LEU A 181 -10.99 12.95 -8.81
CA LEU A 181 -9.84 12.23 -8.26
C LEU A 181 -10.26 11.07 -7.35
N LEU A 182 -11.23 11.29 -6.45
CA LEU A 182 -11.81 10.25 -5.58
C LEU A 182 -12.36 9.09 -6.39
N GLN A 183 -13.07 9.37 -7.49
CA GLN A 183 -13.55 8.35 -8.40
C GLN A 183 -12.41 7.58 -9.07
N LYS A 184 -11.33 8.26 -9.48
CA LYS A 184 -10.17 7.63 -10.12
C LYS A 184 -9.35 6.77 -9.17
N ILE A 185 -9.24 7.16 -7.90
CA ILE A 185 -8.49 6.39 -6.88
C ILE A 185 -9.34 5.33 -6.19
N GLU A 186 -10.65 5.24 -6.48
CA GLU A 186 -11.52 4.16 -5.98
C GLU A 186 -10.91 2.78 -6.28
N PHE A 187 -10.22 2.66 -7.41
CA PHE A 187 -9.43 1.48 -7.73
C PHE A 187 -8.20 1.85 -8.57
N LEU A 188 -7.03 1.45 -8.07
CA LEU A 188 -5.77 1.52 -8.80
C LEU A 188 -5.22 0.09 -8.89
N PRO A 189 -4.99 -0.45 -10.10
CA PRO A 189 -4.43 -1.79 -10.23
C PRO A 189 -2.95 -1.80 -9.85
N PHE A 190 -2.39 -2.98 -9.63
CA PHE A 190 -0.93 -3.12 -9.55
C PHE A 190 -0.29 -2.85 -10.91
N VAL A 191 1.01 -2.57 -10.90
CA VAL A 191 1.80 -2.37 -12.12
C VAL A 191 1.71 -3.60 -13.05
N PRO A 192 1.85 -3.41 -14.38
CA PRO A 192 1.65 -4.47 -15.36
C PRO A 192 2.50 -5.72 -15.12
N GLU A 193 3.71 -5.58 -14.57
CA GLU A 193 4.62 -6.67 -14.26
C GLU A 193 4.02 -7.64 -13.23
N ILE A 194 3.44 -7.10 -12.15
CA ILE A 194 2.77 -7.87 -11.08
C ILE A 194 1.50 -8.51 -11.63
N MET A 195 0.68 -7.70 -12.32
CA MET A 195 -0.59 -8.14 -12.88
C MET A 195 -0.41 -9.28 -13.88
N SER A 196 0.62 -9.17 -14.74
CA SER A 196 0.92 -10.20 -15.74
C SER A 196 1.44 -11.47 -15.09
N ALA A 197 2.27 -11.37 -14.05
CA ALA A 197 2.77 -12.55 -13.34
C ALA A 197 1.64 -13.36 -12.70
N GLY A 198 0.70 -12.72 -12.01
CA GLY A 198 -0.43 -13.43 -11.41
C GLY A 198 -1.32 -14.11 -12.46
N LYS A 199 -1.59 -13.42 -13.57
CA LYS A 199 -2.36 -13.99 -14.70
C LYS A 199 -1.61 -15.14 -15.37
N GLN A 200 -0.30 -15.02 -15.55
CA GLN A 200 0.55 -16.06 -16.11
C GLN A 200 0.55 -17.31 -15.22
N PHE A 201 0.62 -17.16 -13.90
CA PHE A 201 0.52 -18.30 -12.99
C PHE A 201 -0.82 -19.05 -13.16
N VAL A 202 -1.91 -18.31 -13.30
CA VAL A 202 -3.24 -18.88 -13.52
C VAL A 202 -3.30 -19.67 -14.83
N ILE A 203 -2.82 -19.09 -15.93
CA ILE A 203 -2.81 -19.72 -17.27
C ILE A 203 -1.84 -20.91 -17.34
N GLU A 204 -0.65 -20.81 -16.74
CA GLU A 204 0.42 -21.77 -16.96
C GLU A 204 0.57 -22.82 -15.87
N ARG A 205 0.06 -22.57 -14.66
CA ARG A 205 0.17 -23.48 -13.52
C ARG A 205 -1.18 -24.06 -13.10
N ILE A 206 -2.20 -23.22 -12.96
CA ILE A 206 -3.53 -23.69 -12.51
C ILE A 206 -4.26 -24.38 -13.66
N LYS A 207 -4.41 -23.74 -14.82
CA LYS A 207 -5.01 -24.32 -16.05
C LYS A 207 -6.43 -24.86 -15.89
N ALA A 208 -7.19 -24.35 -14.93
CA ALA A 208 -8.55 -24.81 -14.65
C ALA A 208 -9.34 -23.73 -13.88
N PRO A 209 -10.68 -23.80 -13.89
CA PRO A 209 -11.49 -23.08 -12.92
C PRO A 209 -11.08 -23.44 -11.49
N PHE A 210 -10.84 -22.44 -10.66
CA PHE A 210 -10.31 -22.66 -9.31
C PHE A 210 -10.98 -21.77 -8.27
N LEU A 211 -10.94 -22.23 -7.03
CA LEU A 211 -11.29 -21.48 -5.82
C LEU A 211 -10.02 -20.80 -5.29
N CYS A 212 -10.08 -19.55 -4.83
CA CYS A 212 -9.01 -19.03 -3.95
C CYS A 212 -9.49 -19.01 -2.49
N ALA A 213 -8.59 -19.39 -1.58
CA ALA A 213 -8.74 -19.24 -0.15
C ALA A 213 -7.63 -18.35 0.43
N GLN A 214 -7.99 -17.17 0.92
CA GLN A 214 -7.13 -16.25 1.64
C GLN A 214 -7.27 -16.46 3.15
N LEU A 215 -6.22 -17.00 3.78
CA LEU A 215 -6.22 -17.49 5.16
C LEU A 215 -5.15 -16.76 5.98
N ARG A 216 -5.53 -15.87 6.91
CA ARG A 216 -4.60 -15.32 7.92
C ARG A 216 -4.60 -16.18 9.17
N LEU A 217 -3.58 -17.02 9.31
CA LEU A 217 -3.45 -18.07 10.32
C LEU A 217 -2.28 -17.84 11.30
N LEU A 218 -1.35 -16.92 11.04
CA LEU A 218 -0.28 -16.61 12.00
C LEU A 218 -0.48 -15.27 12.71
N ASP A 219 -1.23 -14.35 12.13
CA ASP A 219 -1.56 -13.10 12.80
C ASP A 219 -2.54 -13.33 13.96
N GLY A 220 -2.07 -13.04 15.18
CA GLY A 220 -2.81 -13.19 16.42
C GLY A 220 -4.13 -12.42 16.47
N GLN A 221 -4.29 -11.37 15.66
CA GLN A 221 -5.53 -10.63 15.53
C GLN A 221 -6.66 -11.48 14.92
N PHE A 222 -6.32 -12.46 14.08
CA PHE A 222 -7.30 -13.26 13.33
C PHE A 222 -7.60 -14.63 13.95
N LYS A 223 -6.96 -14.97 15.08
CA LYS A 223 -7.15 -16.25 15.79
C LYS A 223 -8.62 -16.58 16.07
N ASN A 224 -9.42 -15.57 16.40
CA ASN A 224 -10.85 -15.73 16.69
C ASN A 224 -11.71 -15.96 15.44
N HIS A 225 -11.19 -15.67 14.25
CA HIS A 225 -11.89 -15.82 12.97
C HIS A 225 -11.65 -17.17 12.29
N TRP A 226 -10.61 -17.93 12.71
CA TRP A 226 -10.22 -19.19 12.07
C TRP A 226 -11.38 -20.18 11.94
N LYS A 227 -12.18 -20.37 13.00
CA LYS A 227 -13.29 -21.32 12.98
C LYS A 227 -14.32 -20.95 11.91
N ALA A 228 -14.65 -19.67 11.79
CA ALA A 228 -15.59 -19.18 10.78
C ALA A 228 -15.00 -19.31 9.37
N THR A 229 -13.75 -18.89 9.17
CA THR A 229 -13.05 -18.98 7.87
C THR A 229 -12.95 -20.44 7.40
N PHE A 230 -12.52 -21.36 8.26
CA PHE A 230 -12.42 -22.77 7.90
C PHE A 230 -13.79 -23.43 7.71
N SER A 231 -14.82 -23.01 8.45
CA SER A 231 -16.19 -23.47 8.23
C SER A 231 -16.69 -23.04 6.85
N GLY A 232 -16.47 -21.78 6.47
CA GLY A 232 -16.82 -21.26 5.14
C GLY A 232 -16.08 -21.99 4.01
N LEU A 233 -14.77 -22.22 4.19
CA LEU A 233 -13.97 -22.99 3.24
C LEU A 233 -14.50 -24.43 3.09
N LYS A 234 -14.75 -25.14 4.20
CA LYS A 234 -15.30 -26.50 4.20
C LYS A 234 -16.61 -26.59 3.43
N GLN A 235 -17.55 -25.69 3.73
CA GLN A 235 -18.85 -25.65 3.07
C GLN A 235 -18.71 -25.40 1.57
N LYS A 236 -17.85 -24.45 1.16
CA LYS A 236 -17.65 -24.13 -0.25
C LYS A 236 -16.99 -25.27 -1.01
N VAL A 237 -15.96 -25.88 -0.43
CA VAL A 237 -15.23 -27.02 -1.03
C VAL A 237 -16.17 -28.23 -1.19
N GLU A 238 -16.95 -28.57 -0.17
CA GLU A 238 -17.90 -29.68 -0.24
C GLU A 238 -19.01 -29.42 -1.28
N SER A 239 -19.52 -28.19 -1.36
CA SER A 239 -20.48 -27.82 -2.41
C SER A 239 -19.88 -27.91 -3.82
N LEU A 240 -18.59 -27.59 -4.01
CA LEU A 240 -17.92 -27.70 -5.30
C LEU A 240 -17.66 -29.17 -5.66
N ARG A 241 -17.26 -29.97 -4.69
CA ARG A 241 -17.05 -31.41 -4.85
C ARG A 241 -18.32 -32.14 -5.28
N GLN A 242 -19.48 -31.77 -4.72
CA GLN A 242 -20.75 -32.42 -5.05
C GLN A 242 -21.34 -32.01 -6.41
N LYS A 243 -21.04 -30.80 -6.89
CA LYS A 243 -21.69 -30.20 -8.07
C LYS A 243 -20.78 -30.03 -9.29
N GLY A 244 -19.47 -30.10 -9.09
CA GLY A 244 -18.46 -29.73 -10.08
C GLY A 244 -17.56 -30.90 -10.48
N PRO A 245 -16.73 -30.68 -11.50
CA PRO A 245 -15.70 -31.64 -11.88
C PRO A 245 -14.66 -31.78 -10.78
N LEU A 246 -14.12 -32.99 -10.64
CA LEU A 246 -12.99 -33.28 -9.76
C LEU A 246 -11.68 -33.37 -10.58
N PRO A 247 -10.54 -33.01 -9.98
CA PRO A 247 -10.38 -32.48 -8.63
C PRO A 247 -10.83 -31.01 -8.51
N VAL A 248 -11.23 -30.57 -7.31
CA VAL A 248 -11.45 -29.14 -7.06
C VAL A 248 -10.09 -28.45 -6.96
N HIS A 249 -9.83 -27.52 -7.88
CA HIS A 249 -8.60 -26.72 -7.89
C HIS A 249 -8.71 -25.57 -6.88
N ILE A 250 -7.75 -25.46 -5.96
CA ILE A 250 -7.76 -24.47 -4.89
C ILE A 250 -6.40 -23.79 -4.78
N PHE A 251 -6.36 -22.47 -4.96
CA PHE A 251 -5.20 -21.66 -4.64
C PHE A 251 -5.26 -21.22 -3.17
N ILE A 252 -4.21 -21.52 -2.40
CA ILE A 252 -4.12 -21.19 -0.98
C ILE A 252 -3.17 -20.02 -0.82
N MET A 253 -3.71 -18.88 -0.38
CA MET A 253 -2.97 -17.68 -0.01
C MET A 253 -2.95 -17.59 1.52
N THR A 254 -1.83 -17.93 2.13
CA THR A 254 -1.74 -18.05 3.60
C THR A 254 -0.38 -17.62 4.13
N ASP A 255 -0.38 -17.09 5.36
CA ASP A 255 0.84 -16.83 6.11
C ASP A 255 1.37 -18.08 6.85
N LEU A 256 0.63 -19.20 6.83
CA LEU A 256 1.04 -20.47 7.43
C LEU A 256 1.85 -21.33 6.44
N PRO A 257 3.14 -21.61 6.71
CA PRO A 257 3.95 -22.47 5.84
C PRO A 257 3.37 -23.88 5.68
N GLU A 258 3.53 -24.46 4.50
CA GLU A 258 3.03 -25.81 4.15
C GLU A 258 3.51 -26.91 5.12
N ALA A 259 4.75 -26.79 5.61
CA ALA A 259 5.31 -27.71 6.60
C ALA A 259 4.46 -27.82 7.88
N ASN A 260 3.66 -26.79 8.18
CA ASN A 260 2.81 -26.71 9.36
C ASN A 260 1.34 -27.05 9.07
N TRP A 261 1.02 -27.58 7.88
CA TRP A 261 -0.35 -27.97 7.54
C TRP A 261 -0.75 -29.31 8.15
N THR A 262 0.21 -30.13 8.58
CA THR A 262 -0.05 -31.45 9.20
C THR A 262 -1.00 -31.32 10.39
N GLY A 263 -2.04 -32.15 10.40
CA GLY A 263 -3.08 -32.12 11.45
C GLY A 263 -4.07 -30.96 11.35
N SER A 264 -3.99 -30.15 10.29
CA SER A 264 -4.98 -29.10 9.96
C SER A 264 -5.87 -29.52 8.80
N TYR A 265 -6.96 -28.77 8.57
CA TYR A 265 -7.83 -28.99 7.42
C TYR A 265 -7.11 -28.81 6.07
N LEU A 266 -6.10 -27.92 5.99
CA LEU A 266 -5.27 -27.79 4.79
C LEU A 266 -4.45 -29.07 4.55
N GLY A 267 -3.97 -29.69 5.62
CA GLY A 267 -3.29 -30.99 5.54
C GLY A 267 -4.24 -32.11 5.12
N ASP A 268 -5.50 -32.08 5.56
CA ASP A 268 -6.51 -33.04 5.12
C ASP A 268 -6.78 -32.92 3.62
N LEU A 269 -6.95 -31.68 3.11
CA LEU A 269 -7.12 -31.42 1.67
C LEU A 269 -5.88 -31.84 0.86
N ALA A 270 -4.68 -31.58 1.38
CA ALA A 270 -3.43 -31.92 0.70
C ALA A 270 -3.23 -33.43 0.53
N ARG A 271 -3.78 -34.25 1.45
CA ARG A 271 -3.68 -35.72 1.39
C ARG A 271 -4.66 -36.37 0.42
N ASP A 272 -5.80 -35.73 0.13
CA ASP A 272 -6.83 -36.25 -0.79
C ASP A 272 -6.65 -35.62 -2.18
N SER A 273 -5.57 -36.02 -2.86
CA SER A 273 -5.18 -35.47 -4.17
C SER A 273 -6.11 -35.88 -5.31
N ASP A 274 -6.93 -36.91 -5.11
CA ASP A 274 -7.93 -37.37 -6.10
C ASP A 274 -9.13 -36.41 -6.12
N SER A 275 -9.50 -35.87 -4.95
CA SER A 275 -10.61 -34.93 -4.83
C SER A 275 -10.18 -33.47 -4.93
N TYR A 276 -8.93 -33.14 -4.58
CA TYR A 276 -8.46 -31.75 -4.47
C TYR A 276 -7.08 -31.54 -5.07
N ARG A 277 -6.90 -30.39 -5.74
CA ARG A 277 -5.60 -29.94 -6.22
C ARG A 277 -5.25 -28.60 -5.59
N LEU A 278 -4.30 -28.60 -4.66
CA LEU A 278 -3.84 -27.38 -3.98
C LEU A 278 -2.70 -26.71 -4.75
N TYR A 279 -2.76 -25.39 -4.82
CA TYR A 279 -1.73 -24.53 -5.41
C TYR A 279 -1.30 -23.49 -4.39
N THR A 280 0.00 -23.23 -4.33
CA THR A 280 0.62 -22.19 -3.50
C THR A 280 1.67 -21.45 -4.32
N LEU A 281 2.02 -20.25 -3.89
CA LEU A 281 3.15 -19.51 -4.44
C LEU A 281 4.17 -19.28 -3.32
N GLN A 282 5.42 -19.61 -3.60
CA GLN A 282 6.51 -19.52 -2.62
C GLN A 282 7.47 -18.41 -3.04
N ILE A 283 8.14 -17.77 -2.07
CA ILE A 283 9.06 -16.64 -2.34
C ILE A 283 10.23 -17.03 -3.26
N GLY A 284 10.64 -18.30 -3.22
CA GLY A 284 11.70 -18.85 -4.09
C GLY A 284 11.24 -19.22 -5.50
N ASN A 285 9.97 -19.00 -5.86
CA ASN A 285 9.47 -19.32 -7.19
C ASN A 285 10.11 -18.40 -8.25
N GLU A 286 10.57 -18.99 -9.36
CA GLU A 286 11.20 -18.26 -10.45
C GLU A 286 10.33 -17.12 -10.99
N LEU A 287 9.00 -17.32 -11.06
CA LEU A 287 8.07 -16.28 -11.50
C LEU A 287 8.13 -15.05 -10.59
N VAL A 288 8.19 -15.25 -9.27
CA VAL A 288 8.27 -14.16 -8.28
C VAL A 288 9.60 -13.43 -8.44
N GLN A 289 10.71 -14.15 -8.57
CA GLN A 289 12.04 -13.57 -8.77
C GLN A 289 12.12 -12.75 -10.06
N GLN A 290 11.64 -13.29 -11.18
CA GLN A 290 11.57 -12.57 -12.45
C GLN A 290 10.65 -11.34 -12.36
N THR A 291 9.57 -11.41 -11.56
CA THR A 291 8.67 -10.28 -11.35
C THR A 291 9.37 -9.16 -10.58
N VAL A 292 10.11 -9.50 -9.51
CA VAL A 292 10.94 -8.53 -8.77
C VAL A 292 11.92 -7.83 -9.70
N GLU A 293 12.63 -8.58 -10.54
CA GLU A 293 13.58 -8.01 -11.50
C GLU A 293 12.90 -7.08 -12.52
N LYS A 294 11.76 -7.47 -13.06
CA LYS A 294 10.99 -6.66 -14.02
C LYS A 294 10.47 -5.37 -13.39
N VAL A 295 9.91 -5.43 -12.19
CA VAL A 295 9.42 -4.25 -11.46
C VAL A 295 10.57 -3.28 -11.18
N MET A 296 11.70 -3.80 -10.66
CA MET A 296 12.88 -2.98 -10.38
C MET A 296 13.48 -2.35 -11.65
N ALA A 297 13.50 -3.10 -12.76
CA ALA A 297 13.96 -2.58 -14.04
C ALA A 297 13.01 -1.54 -14.65
N ALA A 298 11.71 -1.69 -14.42
CA ALA A 298 10.72 -0.72 -14.87
C ALA A 298 10.87 0.62 -14.13
N GLY A 299 11.24 0.61 -12.84
CA GLY A 299 11.54 1.82 -12.08
C GLY A 299 10.40 2.85 -12.10
N HIS A 300 9.15 2.38 -11.98
CA HIS A 300 7.96 3.20 -12.12
C HIS A 300 7.92 4.37 -11.14
N GLY A 301 8.46 4.24 -9.92
CA GLY A 301 8.59 5.35 -8.97
C GLY A 301 9.53 6.46 -9.45
N MET A 302 10.53 6.14 -10.27
CA MET A 302 11.52 7.10 -10.77
C MET A 302 11.07 7.86 -12.01
N LYS A 303 9.96 7.47 -12.63
CA LYS A 303 9.46 8.01 -13.91
C LYS A 303 8.50 9.21 -13.81
N PRO A 304 7.54 9.31 -12.87
CA PRO A 304 6.45 10.26 -12.99
C PRO A 304 6.77 11.67 -12.45
N GLY A 305 6.19 12.67 -13.12
CA GLY A 305 5.81 13.97 -12.54
C GLY A 305 6.87 15.08 -12.47
N PHE A 306 8.15 14.74 -12.30
CA PHE A 306 9.23 15.73 -12.22
C PHE A 306 10.28 15.50 -13.32
N HIS A 307 10.11 16.17 -14.46
CA HIS A 307 11.20 16.42 -15.40
C HIS A 307 12.14 17.48 -14.81
N ALA A 308 12.88 17.14 -13.76
CA ALA A 308 14.12 17.86 -13.52
C ALA A 308 15.05 17.44 -14.66
N SER A 309 15.40 18.38 -15.53
CA SER A 309 16.55 18.28 -16.41
C SER A 309 17.82 18.25 -15.55
N LEU A 310 17.99 17.19 -14.76
CA LEU A 310 19.25 16.85 -14.13
C LEU A 310 20.14 16.37 -15.29
N GLY A 311 20.92 17.30 -15.82
CA GLY A 311 21.90 17.04 -16.86
C GLY A 311 22.80 15.89 -16.43
N GLY A 312 22.63 14.74 -17.09
CA GLY A 312 23.37 13.53 -16.77
C GLY A 312 22.55 12.29 -17.08
N ARG A 313 22.51 11.90 -18.37
CA ARG A 313 22.25 10.51 -18.76
C ARG A 313 23.42 9.65 -18.25
N SER A 314 23.54 9.49 -16.95
CA SER A 314 24.33 8.41 -16.37
C SER A 314 23.49 7.17 -16.48
N ALA A 315 23.93 6.20 -17.28
CA ALA A 315 23.36 4.87 -17.27
C ALA A 315 23.43 4.35 -15.82
N MET A 316 22.29 4.37 -15.12
CA MET A 316 22.19 3.96 -13.72
C MET A 316 22.82 2.57 -13.58
N LYS A 317 23.89 2.47 -12.79
CA LYS A 317 24.50 1.18 -12.48
C LYS A 317 23.45 0.36 -11.73
N LYS A 318 23.20 -0.87 -12.22
CA LYS A 318 22.32 -1.85 -11.59
C LYS A 318 22.80 -2.09 -10.16
N CYS A 319 22.11 -1.49 -9.19
CA CYS A 319 22.25 -1.88 -7.80
C CYS A 319 21.74 -3.31 -7.67
N SER A 320 22.39 -4.11 -6.81
CA SER A 320 21.99 -5.49 -6.54
C SER A 320 20.49 -5.53 -6.26
N PRO A 321 19.73 -6.46 -6.87
CA PRO A 321 18.28 -6.49 -6.75
C PRO A 321 17.91 -6.49 -5.27
N SER A 322 17.37 -5.36 -4.81
CA SER A 322 16.70 -5.30 -3.54
C SER A 322 15.55 -6.29 -3.64
N THR A 323 15.47 -7.22 -2.69
CA THR A 323 14.23 -7.96 -2.46
C THR A 323 13.15 -6.91 -2.26
N LEU A 324 12.22 -6.79 -3.21
CA LEU A 324 10.99 -6.05 -2.97
C LEU A 324 10.23 -6.85 -1.90
N PRO A 325 10.14 -6.38 -0.65
CA PRO A 325 9.22 -6.99 0.29
C PRO A 325 7.84 -6.98 -0.37
N ASP A 326 7.16 -8.13 -0.29
CA ASP A 326 5.75 -8.29 -0.63
C ASP A 326 5.36 -8.40 -2.12
N ILE A 327 6.30 -8.54 -3.08
CA ILE A 327 5.92 -8.90 -4.47
C ILE A 327 5.15 -10.22 -4.55
N LEU A 328 5.56 -11.20 -3.73
CA LEU A 328 4.82 -12.45 -3.58
C LEU A 328 3.35 -12.18 -3.26
N LEU A 329 3.10 -11.34 -2.25
CA LEU A 329 1.75 -10.99 -1.79
C LEU A 329 0.92 -10.38 -2.94
N TYR A 330 1.46 -9.39 -3.66
CA TYR A 330 0.71 -8.73 -4.74
C TYR A 330 0.42 -9.66 -5.92
N VAL A 331 1.33 -10.60 -6.20
CA VAL A 331 1.09 -11.65 -7.21
C VAL A 331 0.01 -12.63 -6.72
N GLU A 332 0.03 -13.04 -5.46
CA GLU A 332 -1.02 -13.89 -4.86
C GLU A 332 -2.39 -13.21 -4.89
N GLU A 333 -2.47 -11.92 -4.56
CA GLU A 333 -3.72 -11.16 -4.65
C GLU A 333 -4.25 -11.11 -6.09
N THR A 334 -3.36 -10.94 -7.07
CA THR A 334 -3.70 -11.00 -8.49
C THR A 334 -4.24 -12.39 -8.86
N ILE A 335 -3.58 -13.47 -8.44
CA ILE A 335 -4.06 -14.85 -8.67
C ILE A 335 -5.46 -15.03 -8.08
N CYS A 336 -5.67 -14.67 -6.82
CA CYS A 336 -6.95 -14.81 -6.13
C CYS A 336 -8.07 -13.99 -6.76
N SER A 337 -7.75 -12.83 -7.34
CA SER A 337 -8.71 -12.03 -8.09
C SER A 337 -9.24 -12.76 -9.34
N CYS A 338 -8.47 -13.71 -9.89
CA CYS A 338 -8.86 -14.48 -11.07
C CYS A 338 -9.63 -15.78 -10.74
N ALA A 339 -9.85 -16.11 -9.47
CA ALA A 339 -10.51 -17.36 -9.07
C ALA A 339 -11.98 -17.42 -9.52
N SER A 340 -12.30 -18.30 -10.47
CA SER A 340 -13.62 -18.38 -11.08
C SER A 340 -14.66 -19.18 -10.28
N LEU A 341 -14.23 -20.13 -9.42
CA LEU A 341 -15.14 -20.93 -8.59
C LEU A 341 -15.57 -20.21 -7.30
N GLY A 342 -14.90 -19.11 -6.97
CA GLY A 342 -15.20 -18.25 -5.84
C GLY A 342 -13.96 -17.78 -5.09
N PHE A 343 -14.19 -17.04 -4.03
CA PHE A 343 -13.17 -16.52 -3.13
C PHE A 343 -13.63 -16.69 -1.69
N ILE A 344 -12.78 -17.30 -0.86
CA ILE A 344 -12.96 -17.42 0.59
C ILE A 344 -11.91 -16.55 1.26
N GLU A 345 -12.34 -15.77 2.24
CA GLU A 345 -11.49 -14.77 2.88
C GLU A 345 -11.48 -14.88 4.40
N THR A 346 -10.43 -14.31 4.99
CA THR A 346 -10.42 -14.04 6.42
C THR A 346 -11.09 -12.70 6.69
N ALA A 347 -12.18 -12.71 7.44
CA ALA A 347 -12.94 -11.51 7.75
C ALA A 347 -12.07 -10.41 8.40
N GLY A 348 -12.19 -9.18 7.91
CA GLY A 348 -11.40 -8.03 8.37
C GLY A 348 -9.98 -7.95 7.81
N SER A 349 -9.62 -8.80 6.85
CA SER A 349 -8.34 -8.73 6.13
C SER A 349 -8.40 -7.67 5.03
N THR A 350 -7.57 -6.63 5.12
CA THR A 350 -7.46 -5.59 4.08
C THR A 350 -6.97 -6.16 2.73
N ILE A 351 -6.21 -7.25 2.77
CA ILE A 351 -5.80 -8.00 1.58
C ILE A 351 -7.04 -8.59 0.88
N ALA A 352 -7.98 -9.15 1.65
CA ALA A 352 -9.20 -9.70 1.07
C ALA A 352 -10.09 -8.61 0.46
N GLU A 353 -10.20 -7.45 1.12
CA GLU A 353 -10.91 -6.28 0.59
C GLU A 353 -10.34 -5.83 -0.76
N ASN A 354 -9.00 -5.78 -0.90
CA ASN A 354 -8.36 -5.44 -2.16
C ASN A 354 -8.63 -6.50 -3.25
N ILE A 355 -8.55 -7.79 -2.92
CA ILE A 355 -8.90 -8.87 -3.85
C ILE A 355 -10.37 -8.76 -4.31
N GLN A 356 -11.30 -8.52 -3.40
CA GLN A 356 -12.71 -8.33 -3.75
C GLN A 356 -12.92 -7.14 -4.68
N LEU A 357 -12.23 -6.02 -4.42
CA LEU A 357 -12.28 -4.84 -5.27
C LEU A 357 -11.75 -5.14 -6.68
N MET A 358 -10.61 -5.83 -6.78
CA MET A 358 -10.06 -6.30 -8.06
C MET A 358 -11.04 -7.20 -8.83
N ARG A 359 -11.71 -8.14 -8.14
CA ARG A 359 -12.74 -9.01 -8.72
C ARG A 359 -13.93 -8.19 -9.25
N LYS A 360 -14.42 -7.25 -8.45
CA LYS A 360 -15.53 -6.35 -8.82
C LYS A 360 -15.20 -5.51 -10.06
N LYS A 361 -13.94 -5.10 -10.20
CA LYS A 361 -13.45 -4.33 -11.36
C LYS A 361 -13.08 -5.20 -12.57
N GLY A 362 -13.22 -6.52 -12.47
CA GLY A 362 -13.10 -7.42 -13.61
C GLY A 362 -11.67 -7.55 -14.17
N ILE A 363 -10.64 -7.43 -13.33
CA ILE A 363 -9.24 -7.42 -13.83
C ILE A 363 -8.83 -8.71 -14.55
N CYS A 364 -9.57 -9.80 -14.32
CA CYS A 364 -9.38 -11.11 -14.94
C CYS A 364 -10.52 -11.50 -15.90
N SER A 365 -11.43 -10.59 -16.26
CA SER A 365 -12.59 -10.91 -17.12
C SER A 365 -12.21 -11.37 -18.54
N SER A 366 -11.00 -11.06 -19.00
CA SER A 366 -10.48 -11.50 -20.30
C SER A 366 -9.74 -12.85 -20.25
N LEU A 367 -9.59 -13.47 -19.07
CA LEU A 367 -8.95 -14.78 -18.94
C LEU A 367 -9.97 -15.86 -19.28
N SER A 368 -9.83 -16.48 -20.45
CA SER A 368 -10.51 -17.74 -20.76
C SER A 368 -9.73 -18.89 -20.13
N LEU A 369 -10.28 -19.47 -19.06
CA LEU A 369 -9.75 -20.67 -18.39
C LEU A 369 -10.52 -21.92 -18.79
#